data_AF-A0A939A9I4-F1
#
_entry.id   AF-A0A939A9I4-F1
#
_cell.length_a   1.000
_cell.length_b   1.000
_cell.length_c   1.000
_cell.angle_alpha   90.00
_cell.angle_beta   90.00
_cell.angle_gamma   90.00
#
_symmetry.space_group_name_H-M   'P 1'
#
loop_
_entity.id
_entity.type
_entity.pdbx_description
1 polymer ?
#
loop_
_entity_poly.entity_id
_entity_poly.type
_entity_poly.pdbx_seq_one_letter_code
_entity_poly.pdbx_strand_id
1 'polypeptide(L)' 'MAVCWLFPGKTVQIDTPCLDCGLPIRVEIRDGKILGTDPEGLMAYVAVPFWKWFENAPYA' A
#
# COMPACT_ATOMS: atom_id res chain seq x y z
N MET A 1 0.65 0.28 2.65
CA MET A 1 1.68 1.16 2.04
C MET A 1 2.78 1.62 3.03
N ALA A 2 2.92 0.97 4.19
CA ALA A 2 3.89 1.40 5.20
C ALA A 2 5.35 1.00 4.90
N VAL A 3 5.58 0.09 3.94
CA VAL A 3 6.91 -0.46 3.63
C VAL A 3 7.94 0.61 3.22
N CYS A 4 7.50 1.74 2.64
CA CYS A 4 8.40 2.84 2.28
C CYS A 4 9.16 3.43 3.48
N TRP A 5 8.60 3.35 4.69
CA TRP A 5 9.23 3.87 5.91
C TRP A 5 10.43 3.05 6.38
N LEU A 6 10.58 1.80 5.89
CA LEU A 6 11.77 0.99 6.14
C LEU A 6 12.99 1.49 5.34
N PHE A 7 12.77 2.33 4.32
CA PHE A 7 13.81 2.83 3.42
C PHE A 7 13.74 4.36 3.24
N PRO A 8 14.05 5.15 4.28
CA PRO A 8 13.93 6.61 4.23
C PRO A 8 14.70 7.24 3.06
N GLY A 9 14.06 8.16 2.34
CA GLY A 9 14.64 8.87 1.19
C GLY A 9 14.82 8.00 -0.07
N LYS A 10 14.40 6.73 -0.05
CA LYS A 10 14.46 5.83 -1.21
C LYS A 10 13.09 5.68 -1.85
N THR A 11 13.07 5.58 -3.18
CA THR A 11 11.87 5.13 -3.89
C THR A 11 11.75 3.62 -3.73
N VAL A 12 10.59 3.17 -3.27
CA VAL A 12 10.20 1.77 -3.25
C VAL A 12 9.22 1.53 -4.38
N GLN A 13 9.52 0.54 -5.22
CA GLN A 13 8.61 0.04 -6.25
C GLN A 13 7.89 -1.19 -5.71
N ILE A 14 6.58 -1.23 -5.90
CA ILE A 14 5.71 -2.35 -5.51
C ILE A 14 5.07 -2.89 -6.79
N ASP A 15 5.40 -4.11 -7.17
CA ASP A 15 4.75 -4.85 -8.25
C ASP A 15 3.83 -5.93 -7.65
N THR A 16 2.56 -5.91 -8.01
CA THR A 16 1.52 -6.80 -7.46
C THR A 16 0.44 -7.05 -8.50
N PRO A 17 -0.28 -8.20 -8.47
CA PRO A 17 -1.50 -8.33 -9.25
C PRO A 17 -2.64 -7.49 -8.65
N CYS A 18 -3.59 -7.09 -9.50
CA CYS A 18 -4.88 -6.54 -9.11
C CYS A 18 -5.71 -7.58 -8.35
N LEU A 19 -6.28 -7.17 -7.22
CA LEU A 19 -7.09 -8.05 -6.38
C LEU A 19 -8.37 -8.54 -7.09
N ASP A 20 -8.92 -7.75 -8.01
CA ASP A 20 -10.16 -8.06 -8.73
C ASP A 20 -9.90 -8.90 -9.99
N CYS A 21 -9.07 -8.38 -10.91
CA CYS A 21 -8.88 -8.97 -12.24
C CYS A 21 -7.55 -9.72 -12.43
N GLY A 22 -6.62 -9.65 -11.48
CA GLY A 22 -5.32 -10.33 -11.56
C GLY A 22 -4.28 -9.69 -12.50
N LEU A 23 -4.62 -8.63 -13.22
CA LEU A 23 -3.67 -7.90 -14.08
C LEU A 23 -2.55 -7.23 -13.27
N PRO A 24 -1.35 -7.04 -13.84
CA PRO A 24 -0.24 -6.44 -13.12
C PRO A 24 -0.51 -4.97 -12.76
N ILE A 25 -0.06 -4.59 -11.58
CA ILE A 25 -0.07 -3.23 -11.05
C ILE A 25 1.35 -2.90 -10.57
N ARG A 26 1.81 -1.69 -10.86
CA ARG A 26 3.01 -1.07 -10.32
C ARG A 26 2.69 0.22 -9.57
N VAL A 27 3.30 0.39 -8.41
CA VAL A 27 3.25 1.63 -7.63
C VAL A 27 4.66 2.03 -7.21
N GLU A 28 5.01 3.30 -7.45
CA GLU A 28 6.23 3.90 -6.92
C GLU A 28 5.88 4.84 -5.77
N ILE A 29 6.55 4.67 -4.63
CA ILE A 29 6.33 5.46 -3.42
C ILE A 29 7.66 5.89 -2.81
N ARG A 30 7.70 7.11 -2.25
CA ARG A 30 8.84 7.61 -1.47
C ARG A 30 8.32 8.41 -0.28
N ASP A 31 8.75 8.07 0.93
CA ASP A 31 8.44 8.79 2.17
C ASP A 31 6.93 9.13 2.31
N GLY A 32 6.08 8.12 2.07
CA GLY A 32 4.62 8.23 2.15
C GLY A 32 3.93 8.90 0.94
N LYS A 33 4.67 9.37 -0.07
CA LYS A 33 4.13 9.99 -1.28
C LYS A 33 4.19 9.04 -2.47
N ILE A 34 3.06 8.87 -3.16
CA ILE A 34 3.00 8.15 -4.44
C ILE A 34 3.65 9.05 -5.50
N LEU A 35 4.62 8.50 -6.22
CA LEU A 35 5.31 9.17 -7.32
C LEU A 35 4.74 8.78 -8.69
N GLY A 36 4.24 7.55 -8.81
CA GLY A 36 3.66 7.04 -10.05
C GLY A 36 2.89 5.74 -9.84
N THR A 37 1.93 5.49 -10.73
CA THR A 37 1.09 4.29 -10.73
C THR A 37 0.87 3.81 -12.17
N ASP A 38 0.90 2.51 -12.38
CA ASP A 38 0.54 1.87 -13.64
C ASP A 38 -0.28 0.61 -13.35
N PRO A 39 -1.55 0.51 -13.78
CA PRO A 39 -2.33 1.54 -14.48
C PRO A 39 -2.64 2.77 -13.59
N GLU A 40 -3.07 3.87 -14.19
CA GLU A 40 -3.58 5.04 -13.45
C GLU A 40 -4.91 4.73 -12.75
N GLY A 41 -5.24 5.48 -11.69
CA GLY A 41 -6.53 5.37 -11.00
C GLY A 41 -6.69 4.17 -10.08
N LEU A 42 -5.57 3.63 -9.57
CA LEU A 42 -5.57 2.49 -8.64
C LEU A 42 -6.40 2.76 -7.38
N MET A 43 -7.11 1.73 -6.94
CA MET A 43 -7.86 1.74 -5.68
C MET A 43 -7.19 0.82 -4.66
N ALA A 44 -6.92 1.35 -3.47
CA ALA A 44 -6.45 0.57 -2.34
C ALA A 44 -7.64 0.16 -1.46
N TYR A 45 -7.75 -1.13 -1.16
CA TYR A 45 -8.74 -1.66 -0.24
C TYR A 45 -8.08 -2.11 1.06
N VAL A 46 -8.63 -1.69 2.19
CA VAL A 46 -8.27 -2.20 3.51
C VAL A 46 -9.55 -2.59 4.23
N ALA A 47 -9.69 -3.88 4.51
CA ALA A 47 -10.69 -4.34 5.47
C ALA A 47 -10.16 -4.03 6.87
N VAL A 48 -10.58 -2.91 7.46
CA VAL A 48 -10.25 -2.60 8.86
C VAL A 48 -11.31 -3.25 9.75
N PRO A 49 -11.00 -4.32 10.49
CA PRO A 49 -11.92 -4.85 11.49
C PRO A 49 -11.86 -3.94 12.71
N PHE A 50 -12.55 -2.80 12.66
CA PHE A 50 -12.50 -1.75 13.68
C PHE A 50 -12.64 -2.30 15.11
N TRP A 51 -13.53 -3.29 15.30
CA TRP A 51 -13.73 -3.96 16.58
C TRP A 51 -12.51 -4.77 17.08
N LYS A 52 -11.80 -5.44 16.17
CA LYS A 52 -10.62 -6.27 16.50
C LYS A 52 -9.34 -5.46 16.70
N TRP A 53 -9.30 -4.22 16.18
CA TRP A 53 -8.18 -3.30 16.42
C TRP A 53 -8.13 -2.82 17.89
N PHE A 54 -9.29 -2.60 18.52
CA PHE A 54 -9.34 -2.31 19.96
C PHE A 54 -8.81 -3.46 20.83
N GLU A 55 -8.92 -4.71 20.36
CA GLU A 55 -8.39 -5.86 21.09
C GLU A 55 -6.85 -5.90 21.09
N ASN A 56 -6.18 -5.23 20.14
CA ASN A 56 -4.72 -5.23 19.97
C ASN A 56 -4.17 -3.82 19.68
N ALA A 57 -4.43 -2.89 20.60
CA ALA A 57 -4.01 -1.48 20.53
C ALA A 57 -2.54 -1.20 20.16
N PRO A 58 -1.53 -2.04 20.46
CA PRO A 58 -0.14 -1.77 20.06
C PRO A 58 0.14 -1.91 18.56
N TYR A 59 -0.77 -2.54 17.80
CA TYR A 59 -0.63 -2.80 16.35
C TYR A 59 -1.73 -2.14 15.51
N ALA A 60 -2.60 -1.35 16.16
CA ALA A 60 -3.59 -0.48 15.56
C ALA A 60 -2.97 0.89 15.25
#